data_AF-A0A9D4BLF9-F1
#
_entry.id   AF-A0A9D4BLF9-F1
#
_cell.length_a   1.000
_cell.length_b   1.000
_cell.length_c   1.000
_cell.angle_alpha   90.00
_cell.angle_beta   90.00
_cell.angle_gamma   90.00
#
_symmetry.space_group_name_H-M   'P 1'
#
loop_
_entity.id
_entity.type
_entity.pdbx_description
1 polymer ?
#
loop_
_entity_poly.entity_id
_entity_poly.type
_entity_poly.pdbx_seq_one_letter_code
_entity_poly.pdbx_strand_id
1 'polypeptide(L)'
;MDDNRKCADISIEALASFKDNFPVMMATSLANINSAPTVKVRLINPFPNDVSINQDTVIGTAEFVAYDPVQLLESENMQDLNTNSIRRLQFVQTPENKVLRNVSHDNIKISNDNSISEQIPDHLKTLYTDSVKAKNQSDIQKIANVLIEYQDVFSKDENDTGLTNLTEHTIDTGNARPIKQPFRRVPIAYQEEKKGH
;
A
#
# COMPACT_ATOMS: atom_id res chain seq x y z
N MET A 1 -7.35 36.57 3.16
CA MET A 1 -7.51 36.89 1.73
C MET A 1 -7.24 35.61 0.97
N ASP A 2 -8.25 35.14 0.25
CA ASP A 2 -8.32 34.01 -0.70
C ASP A 2 -7.95 32.59 -0.25
N ASP A 3 -8.75 32.05 0.67
CA ASP A 3 -8.86 30.61 0.98
C ASP A 3 -9.86 29.88 0.05
N ASN A 4 -10.05 30.39 -1.17
CA ASN A 4 -11.07 29.90 -2.11
C ASN A 4 -10.47 29.31 -3.39
N ARG A 5 -9.23 28.82 -3.33
CA ARG A 5 -8.71 27.89 -4.35
C ARG A 5 -9.48 26.59 -4.23
N LYS A 6 -10.67 26.57 -4.84
CA LYS A 6 -11.47 25.38 -5.06
C LYS A 6 -10.55 24.27 -5.51
N CYS A 7 -10.65 23.16 -4.80
CA CYS A 7 -9.90 21.96 -5.07
C CYS A 7 -9.89 21.67 -6.58
N ALA A 8 -8.70 21.68 -7.16
CA ALA A 8 -8.48 21.46 -8.58
C ALA A 8 -7.46 20.34 -8.77
N ASP A 9 -7.24 19.55 -7.73
CA ASP A 9 -6.39 18.38 -7.79
C ASP A 9 -7.21 17.19 -8.28
N ILE A 10 -6.61 16.44 -9.20
CA ILE A 10 -7.18 15.27 -9.83
C ILE A 10 -6.30 14.05 -9.54
N SER A 11 -6.93 12.92 -9.22
CA SER A 11 -6.29 11.60 -9.21
C SER A 11 -6.44 10.98 -10.58
N ILE A 12 -5.33 10.52 -11.15
CA ILE A 12 -5.27 9.87 -12.46
C ILE A 12 -4.97 8.40 -12.25
N GLU A 13 -5.86 7.53 -12.73
CA GLU A 13 -5.75 6.08 -12.60
C GLU A 13 -5.86 5.39 -13.96
N ALA A 14 -5.15 4.28 -14.14
CA ALA A 14 -5.21 3.53 -15.39
C ALA A 14 -6.54 2.78 -15.55
N LEU A 15 -7.09 2.84 -16.76
CA LEU A 15 -8.28 2.13 -17.14
C LEU A 15 -7.98 0.62 -17.24
N ALA A 16 -8.93 -0.23 -16.83
CA ALA A 16 -8.77 -1.68 -16.91
C ALA A 16 -8.44 -2.14 -18.34
N SER A 17 -9.17 -1.64 -19.33
CA SER A 17 -8.92 -1.96 -20.74
C SER A 17 -7.54 -1.50 -21.23
N PHE A 18 -6.96 -0.45 -20.66
CA PHE A 18 -5.60 -0.05 -21.00
C PHE A 18 -4.57 -1.05 -20.44
N LYS A 19 -4.75 -1.47 -19.19
CA LYS A 19 -3.88 -2.49 -18.54
C LYS A 19 -3.94 -3.84 -19.25
N ASP A 20 -5.12 -4.22 -19.76
CA ASP A 20 -5.30 -5.49 -20.47
C ASP A 20 -4.68 -5.47 -21.87
N ASN A 21 -4.66 -4.32 -22.54
CA ASN A 21 -4.19 -4.19 -23.92
C ASN A 21 -2.71 -3.81 -24.03
N PHE A 22 -2.16 -3.12 -23.04
CA PHE A 22 -0.78 -2.67 -23.05
C PHE A 22 -0.01 -3.30 -21.89
N PRO A 23 1.13 -3.97 -22.15
CA PRO A 23 1.93 -4.60 -21.10
C PRO A 23 2.80 -3.56 -20.37
N VAL A 24 2.17 -2.50 -19.84
CA VAL A 24 2.80 -1.42 -19.09
C VAL A 24 2.07 -1.18 -17.78
N MET A 25 2.82 -0.85 -16.74
CA MET A 25 2.28 -0.42 -15.46
C MET A 25 2.16 1.10 -15.44
N MET A 26 0.98 1.61 -15.08
CA MET A 26 0.77 3.04 -14.83
C MET A 26 0.73 3.30 -13.33
N ALA A 27 1.54 4.26 -12.86
CA ALA A 27 1.46 4.74 -11.49
C ALA A 27 0.28 5.70 -11.32
N THR A 28 -0.45 5.57 -10.21
CA THR A 28 -1.45 6.57 -9.82
C THR A 28 -0.77 7.93 -9.64
N SER A 29 -1.36 8.96 -10.22
CA SER A 29 -0.74 10.29 -10.29
C SER A 29 -1.71 11.35 -9.77
N LEU A 30 -1.29 12.10 -8.76
CA LEU A 30 -2.00 13.27 -8.27
C LEU A 30 -1.48 14.52 -9.00
N ALA A 31 -2.38 15.30 -9.58
CA ALA A 31 -1.98 16.50 -10.33
C ALA A 31 -2.95 17.66 -10.13
N ASN A 32 -2.40 18.89 -10.14
CA ASN A 32 -3.19 20.11 -10.07
C ASN A 32 -3.53 20.62 -11.46
N ILE A 33 -4.82 20.69 -11.82
CA ILE A 33 -5.27 21.10 -13.16
C ILE A 33 -4.99 22.57 -13.47
N ASN A 34 -4.82 23.42 -12.45
CA ASN A 34 -4.52 24.83 -12.63
C ASN A 34 -3.02 25.09 -12.84
N SER A 35 -2.17 24.08 -12.60
CA SER A 35 -0.72 24.24 -12.72
C SER A 35 -0.24 24.27 -14.17
N ALA A 36 -0.82 23.44 -15.04
CA ALA A 36 -0.44 23.30 -16.44
C ALA A 36 -1.59 22.68 -17.26
N PRO A 37 -1.66 22.98 -18.58
CA PRO A 37 -2.67 22.39 -19.47
C PRO A 37 -2.44 20.89 -19.75
N THR A 38 -1.26 20.37 -19.43
CA THR A 38 -0.89 18.96 -19.62
C THR A 38 -0.25 18.40 -18.37
N VAL A 39 -0.64 17.19 -17.97
CA VAL A 39 -0.08 16.46 -16.83
C VAL A 39 0.78 15.30 -17.34
N LYS A 40 1.95 15.12 -16.74
CA LYS A 40 2.79 13.96 -17.01
C LYS A 40 2.34 12.79 -16.14
N VAL A 41 2.15 11.63 -16.76
CA VAL A 41 1.91 10.35 -16.08
C VAL A 41 3.16 9.47 -16.18
N ARG A 42 3.35 8.58 -15.21
CA ARG A 42 4.47 7.62 -15.24
C ARG A 42 3.97 6.27 -15.70
N LEU A 43 4.50 5.82 -16.83
CA LEU A 43 4.38 4.46 -17.33
C LEU A 43 5.70 3.73 -17.13
N ILE A 44 5.63 2.47 -16.74
CA ILE A 44 6.76 1.57 -16.57
C ILE A 44 6.50 0.38 -17.49
N ASN A 45 7.40 0.14 -18.43
CA ASN A 45 7.45 -1.11 -19.17
C ASN A 45 8.34 -2.10 -18.41
N PRO A 46 7.79 -3.13 -17.75
CA PRO A 46 8.61 -4.11 -17.05
C PRO A 46 9.22 -5.16 -18.00
N PHE A 47 8.84 -5.15 -19.28
CA PHE A 47 9.28 -6.13 -20.27
C PHE A 47 10.43 -5.60 -21.14
N PRO A 48 11.26 -6.49 -21.70
CA PRO A 48 12.38 -6.10 -22.55
C PRO A 48 11.95 -5.64 -23.95
N ASN A 49 10.71 -5.94 -24.36
CA ASN A 49 10.19 -5.57 -25.67
C ASN A 49 9.64 -4.15 -25.65
N ASP A 50 9.87 -3.39 -26.73
CA ASP A 50 9.32 -2.05 -26.87
C ASP A 50 7.78 -2.08 -26.93
N VAL A 51 7.14 -1.10 -26.28
CA VAL A 51 5.69 -0.91 -26.32
C VAL A 51 5.39 0.36 -27.10
N SER A 52 4.61 0.23 -28.17
CA SER A 52 4.14 1.37 -28.97
C SER A 52 2.76 1.82 -28.49
N ILE A 53 2.67 3.05 -28.00
CA ILE A 53 1.41 3.70 -27.62
C ILE A 53 1.16 4.82 -28.61
N ASN A 54 0.05 4.74 -29.34
CA ASN A 54 -0.30 5.75 -30.33
C ASN A 54 -0.83 7.01 -29.65
N GLN A 55 -0.69 8.15 -30.35
CA GLN A 55 -1.38 9.38 -29.95
C GLN A 55 -2.89 9.12 -29.85
N ASP A 56 -3.56 9.83 -28.94
CA ASP A 56 -5.00 9.71 -28.64
C ASP A 56 -5.42 8.37 -28.00
N THR A 57 -4.47 7.50 -27.65
CA THR A 57 -4.76 6.32 -26.82
C THR A 57 -5.24 6.75 -25.43
N VAL A 58 -6.43 6.31 -25.05
CA VAL A 58 -6.99 6.56 -23.72
C VAL A 58 -6.30 5.64 -22.71
N ILE A 59 -5.52 6.24 -21.81
CA ILE A 59 -4.71 5.53 -20.80
C ILE A 59 -5.44 5.29 -19.47
N GLY A 60 -6.41 6.15 -19.15
CA GLY A 60 -6.93 6.24 -17.80
C GLY A 60 -8.04 7.26 -17.63
N THR A 61 -8.55 7.33 -16.41
CA THR A 61 -9.54 8.32 -15.97
C THR A 61 -8.88 9.33 -15.04
N ALA A 62 -9.45 10.52 -14.97
CA ALA A 62 -9.05 11.57 -14.04
C ALA A 62 -10.28 11.97 -13.22
N GLU A 63 -10.18 11.88 -11.90
CA GLU A 63 -11.25 12.22 -10.96
C GLU A 63 -10.81 13.33 -10.02
N PHE A 64 -11.70 14.29 -9.75
CA PHE A 64 -11.41 15.35 -8.78
C PHE A 64 -11.29 14.77 -7.38
N VAL A 65 -10.22 15.16 -6.69
CA VAL A 65 -10.03 14.78 -5.29
C VAL A 65 -10.89 15.69 -4.43
N ALA A 66 -11.78 15.13 -3.62
CA ALA A 66 -12.43 15.92 -2.57
C ALA A 66 -11.45 16.05 -1.39
N TYR A 67 -11.09 17.29 -1.01
CA TYR A 67 -10.36 17.50 0.23
C TYR A 67 -11.35 17.63 1.38
N ASP A 68 -11.35 16.64 2.25
CA ASP A 68 -11.95 16.81 3.56
C ASP A 68 -11.03 17.69 4.42
N PRO A 69 -11.52 18.83 4.94
CA PRO A 69 -10.70 19.65 5.80
C PRO A 69 -10.25 18.83 7.01
N VAL A 70 -8.96 18.90 7.33
CA VAL A 70 -8.37 18.18 8.46
C VAL A 70 -7.98 19.21 9.53
N GLN A 71 -8.43 19.00 10.75
CA GLN A 71 -8.09 19.80 11.91
C GLN A 71 -6.96 19.14 12.70
N LEU A 72 -5.98 19.95 13.11
CA LEU A 72 -4.95 19.54 14.06
C LEU A 72 -5.58 19.36 15.44
N LEU A 73 -5.44 18.18 16.03
CA LEU A 73 -5.84 17.96 17.41
C LEU A 73 -4.75 18.50 18.33
N GLU A 74 -5.14 19.36 19.27
CA GLU A 74 -4.30 19.71 20.40
C GLU A 74 -4.09 18.44 21.24
N SER A 75 -2.83 18.13 21.52
CA SER A 75 -2.42 16.86 22.11
C SER A 75 -2.99 16.68 23.53
N GLU A 76 -4.00 15.84 23.69
CA GLU A 76 -4.36 15.30 25.01
C GLU A 76 -3.52 14.05 25.29
N ASN A 77 -2.35 14.26 25.92
CA ASN A 77 -1.77 13.46 27.01
C ASN A 77 -0.24 13.63 27.07
N MET A 78 0.21 14.29 28.14
CA MET A 78 1.60 14.56 28.53
C MET A 78 2.27 13.34 29.21
N GLN A 79 2.07 12.12 28.68
CA GLN A 79 2.75 10.92 29.22
C GLN A 79 3.63 10.17 28.21
N ASP A 80 3.57 10.49 26.92
CA ASP A 80 4.40 9.83 25.91
C ASP A 80 5.73 10.57 25.70
N LEU A 81 6.73 10.24 26.52
CA LEU A 81 8.12 10.72 26.41
C LEU A 81 8.90 10.07 25.24
N ASN A 82 8.25 9.83 24.10
CA ASN A 82 8.91 9.33 22.89
C ASN A 82 9.07 10.45 21.85
N THR A 83 10.28 10.63 21.34
CA THR A 83 10.77 11.76 20.53
C THR A 83 10.23 11.86 19.11
N ASN A 84 9.12 11.19 18.78
CA ASN A 84 8.36 11.49 17.57
C ASN A 84 7.11 12.28 17.95
N SER A 85 7.18 13.61 17.80
CA SER A 85 6.04 14.52 17.95
C SER A 85 5.02 14.28 16.83
N ILE A 86 4.32 13.14 16.86
CA ILE A 86 3.27 12.80 15.91
C ILE A 86 2.07 13.70 16.23
N ARG A 87 1.80 14.65 15.34
CA ARG A 87 0.60 15.48 15.45
C ARG A 87 -0.61 14.66 15.01
N ARG A 88 -1.62 14.54 15.87
CA ARG A 88 -2.88 13.88 15.52
C ARG A 88 -3.70 14.83 14.65
N LEU A 89 -4.22 14.29 13.55
CA LEU A 89 -5.07 14.96 12.58
C LEU A 89 -6.46 14.33 12.64
N GLN A 90 -7.50 15.15 12.67
CA GLN A 90 -8.89 14.70 12.61
C GLN A 90 -9.58 15.35 11.42
N PHE A 91 -10.28 14.56 10.60
CA PHE A 91 -11.17 15.14 9.59
C PHE A 91 -12.28 15.94 10.25
N VAL A 92 -12.49 17.17 9.79
CA VAL A 92 -13.60 18.02 10.19
C VAL A 92 -14.88 17.35 9.72
N GLN A 93 -15.72 16.92 10.66
CA GLN A 93 -17.00 16.30 10.37
C GLN A 93 -17.95 17.38 9.80
N THR A 94 -18.14 17.40 8.48
CA THR A 94 -19.21 18.17 7.83
C THR A 94 -20.40 17.23 7.53
N PRO A 95 -21.64 17.75 7.40
CA PRO A 95 -22.79 16.93 7.01
C PRO A 95 -22.63 16.28 5.63
N GLU A 96 -21.79 16.84 4.75
CA GLU A 96 -21.43 16.29 3.43
C GLU A 96 -20.33 15.22 3.54
N ASN A 97 -19.39 15.36 4.49
CA ASN A 97 -18.31 14.39 4.76
C ASN A 97 -18.75 13.24 5.69
N LYS A 98 -20.07 13.00 5.80
CA LYS A 98 -20.61 11.79 6.43
C LYS A 98 -20.22 10.50 5.69
N VAL A 99 -19.58 10.60 4.52
CA VAL A 99 -19.31 9.47 3.63
C VAL A 99 -17.83 9.39 3.26
N LEU A 100 -16.90 9.41 4.22
CA LEU A 100 -15.52 8.99 3.95
C LEU A 100 -14.99 8.03 5.02
N ARG A 101 -15.69 6.90 5.10
CA ARG A 101 -15.17 5.51 5.09
C ARG A 101 -16.37 4.56 5.14
N ASN A 102 -17.27 4.68 4.16
CA ASN A 102 -17.98 3.48 3.73
C ASN A 102 -17.04 2.78 2.75
N VAL A 103 -15.97 2.15 3.28
CA VAL A 103 -15.61 0.86 2.71
C VAL A 103 -16.93 0.11 2.83
N SER A 104 -17.57 -0.20 1.70
CA SER A 104 -18.65 -1.16 1.69
C SER A 104 -18.04 -2.44 2.22
N HIS A 105 -18.01 -2.55 3.54
CA HIS A 105 -17.97 -3.83 4.19
C HIS A 105 -19.28 -4.41 3.69
N ASP A 106 -19.22 -5.25 2.66
CA ASP A 106 -20.18 -6.33 2.57
C ASP A 106 -20.28 -6.85 3.98
N ASN A 107 -21.44 -6.60 4.60
CA ASN A 107 -21.64 -6.78 6.02
C ASN A 107 -21.31 -8.22 6.36
N ILE A 108 -20.06 -8.51 6.72
CA ILE A 108 -19.75 -9.69 7.48
C ILE A 108 -20.40 -9.39 8.82
N LYS A 109 -21.64 -9.87 8.97
CA LYS A 109 -22.35 -9.90 10.24
C LYS A 109 -21.54 -10.78 11.18
N ILE A 110 -20.48 -10.24 11.76
CA ILE A 110 -19.78 -10.87 12.87
C ILE A 110 -20.66 -10.57 14.08
N SER A 111 -21.64 -11.45 14.28
CA SER A 111 -22.45 -11.50 15.48
C SER A 111 -21.56 -11.80 16.69
N ASN A 112 -21.59 -10.89 17.67
CA ASN A 112 -21.09 -10.99 19.05
C ASN A 112 -19.58 -10.69 19.28
N ASP A 113 -19.35 -9.68 20.14
CA ASP A 113 -18.08 -9.09 20.60
C ASP A 113 -17.03 -10.06 21.19
N ASN A 114 -17.34 -11.35 21.36
CA ASN A 114 -16.42 -12.33 21.94
C ASN A 114 -15.70 -13.23 20.91
N SER A 115 -16.02 -13.16 19.61
CA SER A 115 -15.41 -14.05 18.59
C SER A 115 -14.34 -13.41 17.69
N ILE A 116 -14.15 -12.09 17.76
CA ILE A 116 -13.27 -11.37 16.82
C ILE A 116 -11.79 -11.78 16.99
N SER A 117 -11.34 -11.98 18.23
CA SER A 117 -9.96 -12.46 18.47
C SER A 117 -9.70 -13.86 17.95
N GLU A 118 -10.74 -14.68 17.80
CA GLU A 118 -10.63 -16.05 17.27
C GLU A 118 -10.55 -16.06 15.74
N GLN A 119 -11.04 -15.00 15.09
CA GLN A 119 -11.01 -14.85 13.63
C GLN A 119 -9.69 -14.26 13.11
N ILE A 120 -8.83 -13.74 14.00
CA ILE A 120 -7.54 -13.17 13.61
C ILE A 120 -6.55 -14.29 13.31
N PRO A 121 -5.94 -14.30 12.11
CA PRO A 121 -4.92 -15.27 11.73
C PRO A 121 -3.74 -15.32 12.71
N ASP A 122 -3.15 -16.51 12.87
CA ASP A 122 -2.07 -16.75 13.84
C ASP A 122 -0.88 -15.79 13.68
N HIS A 123 -0.46 -15.51 12.43
CA HIS A 123 0.65 -14.61 12.14
C HIS A 123 0.37 -13.14 12.47
N LEU A 124 -0.91 -12.77 12.62
CA LEU A 124 -1.34 -11.40 12.92
C LEU A 124 -1.68 -11.18 14.39
N LYS A 125 -1.72 -12.23 15.22
CA LYS A 125 -2.09 -12.13 16.64
C LYS A 125 -1.17 -11.17 17.40
N THR A 126 0.14 -11.27 17.18
CA THR A 126 1.12 -10.38 17.81
C THR A 126 0.83 -8.92 17.45
N LEU A 127 0.70 -8.63 16.15
CA LEU A 127 0.41 -7.29 15.65
C LEU A 127 -0.93 -6.74 16.20
N TYR A 128 -1.96 -7.58 16.25
CA TYR A 128 -3.26 -7.22 16.79
C TYR A 128 -3.18 -6.87 18.28
N THR A 129 -2.55 -7.72 19.10
CA THR A 129 -2.44 -7.49 20.54
C THR A 129 -1.70 -6.19 20.83
N ASP A 130 -0.61 -5.91 20.10
CA ASP A 130 0.15 -4.66 20.25
C ASP A 130 -0.66 -3.43 19.83
N SER A 131 -1.46 -3.55 18.77
CA SER A 131 -2.28 -2.45 18.24
C SER A 131 -3.47 -2.10 19.15
N VAL A 132 -3.95 -3.05 19.96
CA VAL A 132 -5.17 -2.93 20.78
C VAL A 132 -4.93 -2.42 22.21
N LYS A 133 -3.72 -2.55 22.76
CA LYS A 133 -3.37 -2.29 24.19
C LYS A 133 -3.88 -0.98 24.80
N ALA A 134 -4.15 0.07 24.02
CA ALA A 134 -4.63 1.36 24.51
C ALA A 134 -5.69 2.00 23.58
N LYS A 135 -6.59 1.18 23.02
CA LYS A 135 -7.62 1.63 22.06
C LYS A 135 -9.04 1.42 22.57
N ASN A 136 -9.97 2.21 22.03
CA ASN A 136 -11.40 2.12 22.32
C ASN A 136 -12.04 0.95 21.57
N GLN A 137 -13.16 0.40 22.07
CA GLN A 137 -13.84 -0.76 21.44
C GLN A 137 -14.15 -0.56 19.95
N SER A 138 -14.57 0.64 19.55
CA SER A 138 -14.82 0.97 18.13
C SER A 138 -13.55 0.86 17.27
N ASP A 139 -12.39 1.24 17.81
CA ASP A 139 -11.13 1.20 17.09
C ASP A 139 -10.56 -0.22 17.06
N ILE A 140 -10.74 -0.99 18.14
CA ILE A 140 -10.40 -2.41 18.20
C ILE A 140 -11.09 -3.18 17.08
N GLN A 141 -12.40 -2.95 16.89
CA GLN A 141 -13.17 -3.59 15.82
C GLN A 141 -12.62 -3.23 14.43
N LYS A 142 -12.33 -1.95 14.18
CA LYS A 142 -11.80 -1.50 12.89
C LYS A 142 -10.44 -2.12 12.60
N ILE A 143 -9.57 -2.19 13.61
CA ILE A 143 -8.24 -2.80 13.49
C ILE A 143 -8.38 -4.28 13.14
N ALA A 144 -9.26 -5.02 13.84
CA ALA A 144 -9.49 -6.42 13.54
C ALA A 144 -10.00 -6.63 12.10
N ASN A 145 -10.98 -5.83 11.65
CA ASN A 145 -11.51 -5.91 10.29
C ASN A 145 -10.41 -5.69 9.24
N VAL A 146 -9.58 -4.66 9.41
CA VAL A 146 -8.47 -4.37 8.47
C VAL A 146 -7.45 -5.50 8.43
N LEU A 147 -7.08 -6.04 9.60
CA LEU A 147 -6.12 -7.14 9.67
C LEU A 147 -6.66 -8.42 9.02
N ILE A 148 -7.96 -8.68 9.15
CA ILE A 148 -8.62 -9.84 8.53
C ILE A 148 -8.76 -9.63 7.01
N GLU A 149 -9.20 -8.44 6.58
CA GLU A 149 -9.44 -8.11 5.16
C GLU A 149 -8.15 -8.17 4.34
N TYR A 150 -7.04 -7.65 4.88
CA TYR A 150 -5.74 -7.58 4.20
C TYR A 150 -4.73 -8.58 4.78
N GLN A 151 -5.20 -9.72 5.29
CA GLN A 151 -4.36 -10.70 5.99
C GLN A 151 -3.22 -11.29 5.13
N ASP A 152 -3.40 -11.26 3.81
CA ASP A 152 -2.49 -11.77 2.78
C ASP A 152 -1.38 -10.78 2.39
N VAL A 153 -1.53 -9.50 2.75
CA VAL A 153 -0.51 -8.46 2.54
C VAL A 153 0.65 -8.59 3.54
N PHE A 154 0.39 -9.20 4.70
CA PHE A 154 1.38 -9.39 5.75
C PHE A 154 2.06 -10.75 5.62
N SER A 155 3.40 -10.75 5.70
CA SER A 155 4.19 -11.99 5.74
C SER A 155 3.78 -12.87 6.93
N LYS A 156 3.52 -14.15 6.65
CA LYS A 156 3.16 -15.16 7.64
C LYS A 156 4.34 -15.63 8.48
N ASP A 157 5.51 -15.73 7.86
CA ASP A 157 6.76 -16.13 8.49
C ASP A 157 7.97 -15.58 7.71
N GLU A 158 9.18 -15.86 8.21
CA GLU A 158 10.43 -15.40 7.60
C GLU A 158 10.68 -15.95 6.18
N ASN A 159 10.00 -17.05 5.80
CA ASN A 159 10.09 -17.67 4.49
C ASN A 159 8.96 -17.22 3.54
N ASP A 160 7.98 -16.46 4.04
CA ASP A 160 6.88 -15.89 3.25
C ASP A 160 7.37 -14.71 2.41
N THR A 161 8.12 -15.08 1.38
CA THR A 161 8.68 -14.19 0.38
C THR A 161 7.64 -13.98 -0.73
N GLY A 162 7.35 -12.71 -1.04
CA GLY A 162 6.35 -12.37 -2.05
C GLY A 162 6.74 -12.88 -3.44
N LEU A 163 5.78 -13.46 -4.16
CA LEU A 163 5.89 -13.83 -5.57
C LEU A 163 5.00 -12.92 -6.42
N THR A 164 5.55 -12.37 -7.50
CA THR A 164 4.77 -11.65 -8.50
C THR A 164 4.71 -12.45 -9.80
N ASN A 165 3.50 -12.61 -10.34
CA ASN A 165 3.29 -13.24 -11.65
C ASN A 165 3.31 -12.20 -12.79
N LEU A 166 3.61 -10.93 -12.49
CA LEU A 166 3.52 -9.85 -13.47
C LEU A 166 4.66 -9.89 -14.49
N THR A 167 5.85 -10.35 -14.11
CA THR A 167 7.02 -10.36 -14.99
C THR A 167 7.98 -11.46 -14.59
N GLU A 168 8.45 -12.20 -15.58
CA GLU A 168 9.56 -13.14 -15.45
C GLU A 168 10.79 -12.57 -16.16
N HIS A 169 11.90 -12.41 -15.44
CA HIS A 169 13.13 -11.86 -16.01
C HIS A 169 14.01 -12.99 -16.55
N THR A 170 14.31 -12.95 -17.85
CA THR A 170 15.30 -13.84 -18.46
C THR A 170 16.70 -13.22 -18.33
N ILE A 171 17.67 -14.01 -17.87
CA ILE A 171 19.09 -13.63 -17.90
C ILE A 171 19.65 -14.04 -19.26
N ASP A 172 19.92 -13.06 -20.12
CA ASP A 172 20.58 -13.32 -21.40
C ASP A 172 22.07 -13.66 -21.18
N THR A 173 22.40 -14.94 -21.36
CA THR A 173 23.78 -15.44 -21.29
C THR A 173 24.48 -15.44 -22.65
N GLY A 174 23.77 -15.06 -23.73
CA GLY A 174 24.26 -15.08 -25.10
C GLY A 174 24.89 -16.42 -25.49
N ASN A 175 26.15 -16.38 -25.93
CA ASN A 175 26.92 -17.56 -26.30
C ASN A 175 27.86 -18.06 -25.18
N ALA A 176 27.73 -17.54 -23.96
CA ALA A 176 28.57 -17.94 -22.85
C ALA A 176 28.28 -19.39 -22.45
N ARG A 177 29.32 -20.23 -22.40
CA ARG A 177 29.18 -21.60 -21.91
C ARG A 177 28.98 -21.59 -20.39
N PRO A 178 28.15 -22.48 -19.82
CA PRO A 178 28.02 -22.62 -18.37
C PRO A 178 29.38 -22.84 -17.70
N ILE A 179 29.66 -22.11 -16.62
CA ILE A 179 30.91 -22.21 -15.87
C ILE A 179 30.64 -22.87 -14.52
N LYS A 180 31.37 -23.94 -14.21
CA LYS A 180 31.37 -24.54 -12.87
C LYS A 180 32.54 -23.97 -12.07
N GLN A 181 32.25 -23.10 -11.12
CA GLN A 181 33.24 -22.58 -10.17
C GLN A 181 33.11 -23.33 -8.83
N PRO A 182 34.19 -23.90 -8.25
CA PRO A 182 34.12 -24.47 -6.91
C PRO A 182 33.85 -23.36 -5.89
N PHE A 183 32.96 -23.61 -4.92
CA PHE A 183 32.73 -22.68 -3.83
C PHE A 183 34.05 -22.36 -3.10
N ARG A 184 34.24 -21.09 -2.73
CA ARG A 184 35.39 -20.72 -1.90
C ARG A 184 35.25 -21.35 -0.52
N ARG A 185 36.38 -21.71 0.10
CA ARG A 185 36.40 -22.18 1.49
C ARG A 185 35.83 -21.10 2.41
N VAL A 186 34.94 -21.48 3.31
CA VAL A 186 34.39 -20.58 4.33
C VAL A 186 35.54 -20.18 5.28
N PRO A 187 35.78 -18.87 5.51
CA PRO A 187 36.79 -18.42 6.47
C PRO A 187 36.55 -19.01 7.85
N ILE A 188 37.62 -19.27 8.61
CA ILE A 188 37.56 -19.97 9.91
C ILE A 188 36.54 -19.34 10.86
N ALA A 189 36.45 -18.01 10.89
CA ALA A 189 35.52 -17.26 11.73
C ALA A 189 34.02 -17.58 11.49
N TYR A 190 33.65 -18.07 10.30
CA TYR A 190 32.25 -18.35 9.93
C TYR A 190 31.96 -19.86 9.79
N GLN A 191 32.92 -20.71 10.15
CA GLN A 191 32.76 -22.17 10.01
C GLN A 191 31.78 -22.76 11.02
N GLU A 192 31.57 -22.12 12.18
CA GLU A 192 30.64 -22.60 13.21
C GLU A 192 29.18 -22.31 12.84
N GLU A 193 28.87 -21.11 12.33
CA GLU A 193 27.52 -20.74 11.87
C GLU A 193 27.00 -21.63 10.74
N LYS A 194 27.90 -22.06 9.85
CA LYS A 194 27.60 -22.96 8.73
C LYS A 194 27.30 -24.41 9.14
N LYS A 195 27.66 -24.83 10.35
CA LYS A 195 27.38 -26.20 10.84
C LYS A 195 26.03 -26.33 11.55
N GLY A 196 25.37 -25.21 11.86
CA GLY A 196 24.13 -25.15 12.65
C GLY A 196 22.83 -25.06 11.86
N HIS A 197 22.88 -25.16 10.53
CA HIS A 197 21.73 -25.23 9.62
C HIS A 197 21.79 -26.53 8.83
#